data_AF-A0A2T4RXH2-F1
#
_entry.id   AF-A0A2T4RXH2-F1
#
_cell.length_a   1.000
_cell.length_b   1.000
_cell.length_c   1.000
_cell.angle_alpha   90.00
_cell.angle_beta   90.00
_cell.angle_gamma   90.00
#
_symmetry.space_group_name_H-M   'P 1'
#
loop_
_entity.id
_entity.type
_entity.pdbx_description
1 polymer ?
#
loop_
_entity_poly.entity_id
_entity_poly.type
_entity_poly.pdbx_seq_one_letter_code
_entity_poly.pdbx_strand_id
1 'polypeptide(L)'
;KMRGIPIFTFINKLDRVGKEPFELLDEIEETLNIKTYPMNWPVGMGQNFFGIIDREDRTIEPFRDEEHLLHINEDYEIEEEHPITNDSTFAQAIEEFMLVEEAGEEFDNEMMLAGELTPVFFGSALA
;
A
#
# COMPACT_ATOMS: atom_id res chain seq x y z
N LYS A 1 10.60 -1.24 25.14
CA LYS A 1 9.58 -2.30 25.07
C LYS A 1 8.36 -1.88 25.88
N MET A 2 7.57 -0.98 25.31
CA MET A 2 6.31 -0.52 25.92
C MET A 2 5.25 -1.57 25.59
N ARG A 3 4.45 -1.91 26.62
CA ARG A 3 3.24 -2.76 26.65
C ARG A 3 2.78 -3.19 25.25
N GLY A 4 2.65 -4.50 24.97
CA GLY A 4 2.17 -5.07 23.70
C GLY A 4 0.80 -4.52 23.30
N ILE A 5 0.82 -3.28 22.83
CA ILE A 5 -0.30 -2.48 22.41
C ILE A 5 -0.26 -2.61 20.89
N PRO A 6 -1.35 -3.07 20.27
CA PRO A 6 -1.45 -3.13 18.82
C PRO A 6 -1.21 -1.76 18.21
N ILE A 7 -0.41 -1.71 17.14
CA ILE A 7 -0.09 -0.50 16.40
C ILE A 7 -0.70 -0.64 15.00
N PHE A 8 -1.33 0.43 14.54
CA PHE A 8 -1.75 0.61 13.16
C PHE A 8 -1.02 1.83 12.61
N THR A 9 -0.40 1.67 11.45
CA THR A 9 0.40 2.74 10.84
C THR A 9 -0.34 3.30 9.64
N PHE A 10 -0.52 4.62 9.60
CA PHE A 10 -1.04 5.33 8.43
C PHE A 10 0.02 6.30 7.90
N ILE A 11 0.50 6.02 6.69
CA ILE A 11 1.41 6.88 5.94
C ILE A 11 0.55 7.87 5.13
N ASN A 12 0.53 9.11 5.62
CA ASN A 12 -0.26 10.19 5.01
C ASN A 12 0.57 11.01 4.01
N LYS A 13 -0.15 11.75 3.16
CA LYS A 13 0.34 12.76 2.22
C LYS A 13 0.96 12.21 0.94
N LEU A 14 0.39 11.13 0.40
CA LEU A 14 0.77 10.62 -0.92
C LEU A 14 0.59 11.63 -2.06
N ASP A 15 -0.20 12.69 -1.86
CA ASP A 15 -0.34 13.84 -2.77
C ASP A 15 0.93 14.70 -2.89
N ARG A 16 1.98 14.38 -2.12
CA ARG A 16 3.28 15.06 -2.14
C ARG A 16 4.40 14.07 -2.43
N VAL A 17 5.44 14.55 -3.10
CA VAL A 17 6.67 13.77 -3.30
C VAL A 17 7.31 13.52 -1.94
N GLY A 18 7.59 12.26 -1.65
CA GLY A 18 8.13 11.78 -0.38
C GLY A 18 9.22 10.75 -0.58
N LYS A 19 9.42 9.90 0.43
CA LYS A 19 10.23 8.68 0.29
C LYS A 19 9.42 7.61 -0.46
N GLU A 20 10.12 6.67 -1.07
CA GLU A 20 9.49 5.53 -1.72
C GLU A 20 8.80 4.62 -0.68
N PRO A 21 7.71 3.92 -1.05
CA PRO A 21 6.94 3.10 -0.12
C PRO A 21 7.78 2.06 0.64
N PHE A 22 8.68 1.35 -0.05
CA PHE A 22 9.57 0.37 0.59
C PHE A 22 10.52 1.00 1.60
N GLU A 23 11.10 2.17 1.29
CA GLU A 23 11.98 2.88 2.23
C GLU A 23 11.23 3.28 3.51
N LEU A 24 9.93 3.59 3.40
CA LEU A 24 9.09 3.91 4.54
C LEU A 24 8.79 2.69 5.40
N LEU A 25 8.54 1.53 4.77
CA LEU A 25 8.41 0.27 5.51
C LEU A 25 9.69 -0.03 6.27
N ASP A 26 10.84 -0.04 5.61
CA ASP A 26 12.14 -0.29 6.22
C ASP A 26 12.42 0.66 7.39
N GLU A 27 12.14 1.95 7.23
CA GLU A 27 12.32 2.94 8.31
C GLU A 27 11.41 2.66 9.52
N ILE A 28 10.17 2.21 9.30
CA ILE A 28 9.26 1.80 10.38
C ILE A 28 9.84 0.58 11.11
N GLU A 29 10.30 -0.42 10.36
CA GLU A 29 10.85 -1.65 10.92
C GLU A 29 12.10 -1.38 11.77
N GLU A 30 13.05 -0.59 11.23
CA GLU A 30 14.29 -0.24 11.93
C GLU A 30 14.03 0.63 13.17
N THR A 31 13.12 1.61 13.05
CA THR A 31 12.90 2.60 14.12
C THR A 31 12.07 2.03 15.26
N LEU A 32 11.04 1.25 14.95
CA LEU A 32 10.10 0.71 15.93
C LEU A 32 10.42 -0.73 16.34
N ASN A 33 11.31 -1.42 15.61
CA ASN A 33 11.62 -2.83 15.79
C ASN A 33 10.34 -3.69 15.77
N ILE A 34 9.53 -3.49 14.74
CA ILE A 34 8.23 -4.15 14.49
C ILE A 34 8.18 -4.56 13.02
N LYS A 35 7.52 -5.67 12.67
CA LYS A 35 7.31 -6.03 11.27
C LYS A 35 6.25 -5.14 10.63
N THR A 36 6.36 -4.89 9.33
CA THR A 36 5.33 -4.21 8.57
C THR A 36 4.52 -5.15 7.69
N TYR A 37 3.23 -4.88 7.58
CA TYR A 37 2.35 -5.55 6.62
C TYR A 37 1.55 -4.48 5.87
N PRO A 38 1.87 -4.17 4.60
CA PRO A 38 1.05 -3.27 3.80
C PRO A 38 -0.34 -3.88 3.57
N MET A 39 -1.37 -3.18 4.01
CA MET A 39 -2.78 -3.52 3.77
C MET A 39 -3.24 -3.00 2.40
N ASN A 40 -2.60 -1.95 1.90
CA ASN A 40 -2.79 -1.39 0.58
C ASN A 40 -1.44 -0.91 0.03
N TRP A 41 -1.38 -0.61 -1.27
CA TRP A 41 -0.17 -0.11 -1.94
C TRP A 41 -0.46 1.15 -2.77
N PRO A 42 0.36 2.21 -2.70
CA PRO A 42 0.09 3.43 -3.46
C PRO A 42 0.42 3.27 -4.94
N VAL A 43 -0.46 3.75 -5.81
CA VAL A 43 -0.20 3.89 -7.25
C VAL A 43 0.30 5.31 -7.51
N GLY A 44 1.63 5.45 -7.54
CA GLY A 44 2.30 6.73 -7.72
C GLY A 44 2.28 7.62 -6.48
N MET A 45 2.77 8.85 -6.66
CA MET A 45 2.84 9.86 -5.59
C MET A 45 2.87 11.27 -6.19
N GLY A 46 2.65 12.28 -5.34
CA GLY A 46 2.70 13.67 -5.75
C GLY A 46 1.63 13.99 -6.80
N GLN A 47 2.07 14.56 -7.91
CA GLN A 47 1.18 14.88 -9.04
C GLN A 47 0.71 13.64 -9.81
N ASN A 48 1.47 12.54 -9.72
CA ASN A 48 1.18 11.27 -10.40
C ASN A 48 0.46 10.27 -9.49
N PHE A 49 0.02 10.71 -8.30
CA PHE A 49 -0.77 9.86 -7.41
C PHE A 49 -2.11 9.56 -8.06
N PHE A 50 -2.29 8.30 -8.45
CA PHE A 50 -3.50 7.81 -9.10
C PHE A 50 -4.51 7.31 -8.07
N GLY A 51 -4.06 6.54 -7.08
CA GLY A 51 -4.93 5.83 -6.15
C GLY A 51 -4.19 4.82 -5.29
N ILE A 52 -4.92 3.91 -4.67
CA ILE A 52 -4.35 2.81 -3.87
C ILE A 52 -4.84 1.46 -4.38
N ILE A 53 -3.98 0.45 -4.33
CA ILE A 53 -4.32 -0.96 -4.54
C ILE A 53 -4.73 -1.51 -3.18
N ASP A 54 -5.97 -1.95 -3.03
CA ASP A 54 -6.38 -2.80 -1.90
C ASP A 54 -5.80 -4.20 -2.09
N ARG A 55 -5.06 -4.68 -1.09
CA ARG A 55 -4.35 -5.95 -1.17
C ARG A 55 -5.28 -7.15 -1.02
N GLU A 56 -6.31 -7.05 -0.18
CA GLU A 56 -7.23 -8.14 0.12
C GLU A 56 -8.20 -8.37 -1.04
N ASP A 57 -8.83 -7.29 -1.51
CA ASP A 57 -9.83 -7.34 -2.57
C ASP A 57 -9.23 -7.28 -3.98
N ARG A 58 -7.92 -6.99 -4.10
CA ARG A 58 -7.19 -6.81 -5.37
C ARG A 58 -7.90 -5.79 -6.27
N THR A 59 -8.32 -4.69 -5.67
CA THR A 59 -8.95 -3.57 -6.37
C THR A 59 -8.07 -2.34 -6.34
N ILE A 60 -8.26 -1.44 -7.30
CA ILE A 60 -7.65 -0.11 -7.28
C ILE A 60 -8.75 0.90 -7.01
N GLU A 61 -8.55 1.70 -5.96
CA GLU A 61 -9.38 2.85 -5.62
C GLU A 61 -8.71 4.13 -6.15
N PRO A 62 -9.22 4.75 -7.23
CA PRO A 62 -8.66 5.99 -7.74
C PRO A 62 -8.91 7.14 -6.76
N PHE A 63 -7.88 7.94 -6.48
CA PHE A 63 -7.95 9.06 -5.55
C PHE A 63 -8.86 10.21 -6.03
N ARG A 64 -9.03 10.36 -7.35
CA ARG A 64 -9.82 11.46 -7.96
C ARG A 64 -11.10 11.01 -8.66
N ASP A 65 -11.40 9.71 -8.64
CA ASP A 65 -12.57 9.11 -9.28
C ASP A 65 -13.12 8.01 -8.37
N GLU A 66 -13.76 8.43 -7.28
CA GLU A 66 -14.25 7.56 -6.20
C GLU A 66 -15.41 6.64 -6.64
N GLU A 67 -15.98 6.83 -7.84
CA GLU A 67 -17.10 6.02 -8.34
C GLU A 67 -16.65 4.79 -9.16
N HIS A 68 -15.37 4.70 -9.53
CA HIS A 68 -14.85 3.66 -10.43
C HIS A 68 -13.70 2.87 -9.79
N LEU A 69 -14.06 1.85 -9.01
CA LEU A 69 -13.13 0.78 -8.64
C LEU A 69 -12.69 0.02 -9.88
N LEU A 70 -11.39 -0.29 -9.98
CA LEU A 70 -10.82 -1.16 -11.00
C LEU A 70 -10.44 -2.50 -10.36
N HIS A 71 -10.60 -3.60 -11.09
CA HIS A 71 -10.29 -4.94 -10.58
C HIS A 71 -8.99 -5.48 -11.16
N ILE A 72 -8.14 -6.08 -10.32
CA ILE A 72 -6.89 -6.73 -10.72
C ILE A 72 -7.08 -8.26 -10.68
N ASN A 73 -6.77 -8.93 -11.79
CA ASN A 73 -6.86 -10.39 -11.88
C ASN A 73 -5.64 -11.09 -11.24
N GLU A 74 -5.59 -12.43 -11.33
CA GLU A 74 -4.47 -13.22 -10.78
C GLU A 74 -3.12 -12.97 -11.47
N ASP A 75 -3.14 -12.46 -12.70
CA ASP A 75 -1.96 -12.12 -13.50
C ASP A 75 -1.52 -10.65 -13.32
N TYR A 76 -2.10 -9.94 -12.34
CA TYR A 76 -1.85 -8.53 -12.05
C TYR A 76 -2.25 -7.55 -13.17
N GLU A 77 -3.20 -7.94 -14.01
CA GLU A 77 -3.76 -7.09 -15.07
C GLU A 77 -5.11 -6.51 -14.65
N ILE A 78 -5.40 -5.28 -15.10
CA ILE A 78 -6.72 -4.67 -14.89
C ILE A 78 -7.76 -5.37 -15.79
N GLU A 79 -8.89 -5.77 -15.21
CA GLU A 79 -9.97 -6.46 -15.94
C GLU A 79 -10.73 -5.53 -16.90
N GLU A 80 -10.85 -4.25 -16.56
CA GLU A 80 -11.48 -3.22 -17.38
C GLU A 80 -10.49 -2.49 -18.31
N GLU A 81 -10.96 -2.05 -19.47
CA GLU A 81 -10.17 -1.14 -20.32
C GLU A 81 -10.05 0.23 -19.64
N HIS A 82 -8.88 0.51 -19.08
CA HIS A 82 -8.59 1.78 -18.43
C HIS A 82 -7.28 2.41 -18.94
N PRO A 83 -7.24 3.73 -19.25
CA PRO A 83 -6.04 4.39 -19.79
C PRO A 83 -4.79 4.25 -18.91
N ILE A 84 -4.98 4.07 -17.60
CA ILE A 84 -3.90 3.91 -16.61
C ILE A 84 -2.97 2.73 -16.93
N THR A 85 -3.47 1.70 -17.63
CA THR A 85 -2.67 0.53 -18.05
C THR A 85 -1.47 0.89 -18.92
N ASN A 86 -1.48 2.07 -19.57
CA ASN A 86 -0.37 2.56 -20.39
C ASN A 86 0.58 3.50 -19.62
N ASP A 87 0.31 3.77 -18.35
CA ASP A 87 1.11 4.66 -17.51
C ASP A 87 2.28 3.91 -16.85
N SER A 88 3.48 4.47 -16.94
CA SER A 88 4.68 3.84 -16.37
C SER A 88 4.65 3.78 -14.83
N THR A 89 4.03 4.76 -14.18
CA THR A 89 3.87 4.78 -12.72
C THR A 89 2.92 3.66 -12.26
N PHE A 90 1.91 3.35 -13.07
CA PHE A 90 1.05 2.19 -12.81
C PHE A 90 1.80 0.86 -12.98
N ALA A 91 2.54 0.70 -14.08
CA ALA A 91 3.35 -0.51 -14.30
C ALA A 91 4.35 -0.74 -13.16
N GLN A 92 5.02 0.31 -12.69
CA GLN A 92 5.89 0.24 -11.52
C GLN A 92 5.13 -0.19 -10.27
N ALA A 93 3.98 0.42 -9.97
CA ALA A 93 3.20 0.07 -8.78
C ALA A 93 2.73 -1.40 -8.78
N ILE A 94 2.40 -1.95 -9.96
CA ILE A 94 2.08 -3.38 -10.10
C ILE A 94 3.30 -4.26 -9.82
N GLU A 95 4.47 -3.94 -10.40
CA GLU A 95 5.71 -4.69 -10.12
C GLU A 95 6.06 -4.68 -8.62
N GLU A 96 5.91 -3.54 -7.96
CA GLU A 96 6.14 -3.40 -6.52
C GLU A 96 5.09 -4.18 -5.71
N PHE A 97 3.82 -4.12 -6.11
CA PHE A 97 2.74 -4.87 -5.45
C PHE A 97 2.95 -6.40 -5.57
N MET A 98 3.40 -6.88 -6.74
CA MET A 98 3.80 -8.28 -6.92
C MET A 98 4.93 -8.67 -5.95
N LEU A 99 5.92 -7.79 -5.76
CA LEU A 99 7.01 -8.05 -4.81
C LEU A 99 6.49 -8.12 -3.37
N VAL A 100 5.53 -7.28 -2.99
CA VAL A 100 4.87 -7.33 -1.67
C VAL A 100 4.12 -8.65 -1.48
N GLU A 101 3.42 -9.13 -2.52
CA GLU A 101 2.71 -10.41 -2.49
C GLU A 101 3.64 -11.62 -2.40
N GLU A 102 4.78 -11.59 -3.09
CA GLU A 102 5.71 -12.74 -3.16
C GLU A 102 6.75 -12.77 -2.03
N ALA A 103 7.21 -11.61 -1.56
CA ALA A 103 8.34 -11.48 -0.64
C ALA A 103 8.03 -10.69 0.64
N GLY A 104 6.84 -10.09 0.74
CA GLY A 104 6.41 -9.39 1.95
C GLY A 104 6.09 -10.33 3.10
N GLU A 105 5.96 -9.78 4.30
CA GLU A 105 5.45 -10.52 5.45
C GLU A 105 3.99 -10.94 5.24
N GLU A 106 3.62 -12.11 5.77
CA GLU A 106 2.22 -12.54 5.83
C GLU A 106 1.50 -11.84 6.98
N PHE A 107 0.19 -11.65 6.84
CA PHE A 107 -0.60 -11.06 7.91
C PHE A 107 -0.76 -12.06 9.06
N ASP A 108 -0.25 -11.71 10.24
CA ASP A 108 -0.42 -12.47 11.47
C ASP A 108 -1.15 -11.62 12.53
N ASN A 109 -2.39 -12.00 12.80
CA ASN A 109 -3.25 -11.31 13.76
C ASN A 109 -2.74 -11.45 15.21
N GLU A 110 -2.09 -12.57 15.58
CA GLU A 110 -1.52 -12.74 16.91
C GLU A 110 -0.31 -11.82 17.10
N MET A 111 0.57 -11.72 16.09
CA MET A 111 1.70 -10.79 16.09
C MET A 111 1.23 -9.33 16.12
N MET A 112 0.17 -8.99 15.38
CA MET A 112 -0.42 -7.65 15.41
C MET A 112 -0.97 -7.30 16.80
N LEU A 113 -1.72 -8.23 17.41
CA LEU A 113 -2.27 -8.04 18.76
C LEU A 113 -1.18 -7.95 19.84
N ALA A 114 -0.02 -8.58 19.60
CA ALA A 114 1.16 -8.49 20.47
C ALA A 114 1.98 -7.19 20.27
N GLY A 115 1.72 -6.42 19.21
CA GLY A 115 2.51 -5.25 18.82
C GLY A 115 3.85 -5.62 18.18
N GLU A 116 3.93 -6.78 17.53
CA GLU A 116 5.11 -7.29 16.81
C GLU A 116 4.98 -7.16 15.28
N LEU A 117 3.75 -6.92 14.80
CA LEU A 117 3.44 -6.58 13.41
C LEU A 117 2.50 -5.36 13.37
N THR A 118 2.77 -4.41 12.48
CA THR A 118 1.87 -3.26 12.25
C THR A 118 1.27 -3.33 10.85
N PRO A 119 -0.07 -3.34 10.72
CA PRO A 119 -0.74 -3.09 9.46
C PRO A 119 -0.44 -1.65 9.01
N VAL A 120 0.08 -1.51 7.80
CA VAL A 120 0.45 -0.24 7.19
C VAL A 120 -0.56 0.12 6.11
N PHE A 121 -1.09 1.33 6.20
CA PHE A 121 -2.00 1.92 5.22
C PHE A 121 -1.35 3.15 4.62
N PHE A 122 -1.33 3.23 3.30
CA PHE A 122 -0.94 4.39 2.53
C PHE A 122 -2.21 5.17 2.13
N GLY A 123 -2.14 6.50 2.17
CA GLY A 123 -3.24 7.33 1.69
C GLY A 123 -2.94 8.83 1.72
N SER A 124 -3.89 9.61 1.22
CA SER A 124 -3.90 11.07 1.42
C SER A 124 -5.23 11.49 2.04
N ALA A 125 -5.17 11.99 3.27
CA ALA A 125 -6.35 12.43 4.03
C ALA A 125 -6.76 13.87 3.68
N LEU A 126 -6.61 14.31 2.43
CA LEU A 126 -7.05 15.64 2.00
C LEU A 126 -8.48 15.56 1.47
N ALA A 127 -9.40 16.10 2.27
CA ALA A 127 -10.72 16.57 1.87
C ALA A 127 -10.64 17.91 1.12
#